data_AF-A0A2H9SLT2-F1
#
_entry.id   AF-A0A2H9SLT2-F1
#
_cell.length_a   1.000
_cell.length_b   1.000
_cell.length_c   1.000
_cell.angle_alpha   90.00
_cell.angle_beta   90.00
_cell.angle_gamma   90.00
#
_symmetry.space_group_name_H-M   'P 1'
#
loop_
_entity.id
_entity.type
_entity.pdbx_description
1 polymer ?
#
loop_
_entity_poly.entity_id
_entity_poly.type
_entity_poly.pdbx_seq_one_letter_code
_entity_poly.pdbx_strand_id
1 'polypeptide(L)'
;MSQQAKISSHLRASLLPVSFYHRTDSLLFQFILSELIPVHHELTQMIDTVQKIRVADFRSEEFTPFLHTLALSAHKLSGSAQENMRLFCWNLEAGALTKLRNYCTLFLQNKNEADKPPILMHRYANRAWLLCLQSLDCIRVLQHNLLEPIIPAGKIPEMRESLISTTDKLFGQVQRLNRLVARVALNFSHDENVLYFLLQQHEEFGKIYGESFVNKIFEKMFSAGVPEAGQFLLQKYGARGFHDLFPAIASKITELQMVLAS
;
A
#
# COMPACT_ATOMS: atom_id res chain seq x y z
N MET A 1 -5.64 5.64 -67.93
CA MET A 1 -4.44 5.74 -67.06
C MET A 1 -4.90 5.83 -65.61
N SER A 2 -4.89 4.73 -64.86
CA SER A 2 -4.96 4.77 -63.39
C SER A 2 -4.13 3.62 -62.86
N GLN A 3 -2.93 3.94 -62.37
CA GLN A 3 -2.02 2.97 -61.76
C GLN A 3 -2.60 2.51 -60.42
N GLN A 4 -2.82 1.20 -60.31
CA GLN A 4 -3.05 0.51 -59.04
C GLN A 4 -1.75 0.51 -58.24
N ALA A 5 -1.75 1.18 -57.09
CA ALA A 5 -0.66 1.12 -56.13
C ALA A 5 -0.64 -0.25 -55.43
N LYS A 6 0.32 -1.09 -55.80
CA LYS A 6 0.75 -2.26 -55.02
C LYS A 6 1.45 -1.77 -53.75
N ILE A 7 0.73 -1.70 -52.63
CA ILE A 7 1.35 -1.54 -51.31
C ILE A 7 1.68 -2.93 -50.78
N SER A 8 2.95 -3.30 -51.00
CA SER A 8 3.82 -4.17 -50.22
C SER A 8 3.19 -4.93 -49.04
N SER A 9 3.09 -6.25 -49.21
CA SER A 9 2.68 -7.26 -48.22
C SER A 9 3.79 -7.64 -47.21
N HIS A 10 4.77 -6.77 -46.94
CA HIS A 10 5.95 -7.09 -46.13
C HIS A 10 5.99 -6.49 -44.72
N LEU A 11 4.91 -5.86 -44.24
CA LEU A 11 4.80 -5.36 -42.85
C LEU A 11 3.82 -6.18 -41.99
N ARG A 12 3.85 -7.51 -42.13
CA ARG A 12 3.29 -8.44 -41.14
C ARG A 12 4.39 -9.20 -40.43
N ALA A 13 5.43 -8.49 -39.98
CA ALA A 13 6.20 -9.00 -38.87
C ALA A 13 5.27 -8.97 -37.66
N SER A 14 4.86 -10.15 -37.18
CA SER A 14 4.23 -10.26 -35.87
C SER A 14 5.22 -9.71 -34.87
N LEU A 15 4.99 -8.47 -34.43
CA LEU A 15 5.62 -7.96 -33.22
C LEU A 15 5.13 -8.88 -32.11
N LEU A 16 5.93 -9.89 -31.76
CA LEU A 16 5.81 -10.55 -30.48
C LEU A 16 5.65 -9.43 -29.45
N PRO A 17 4.64 -9.49 -28.56
CA PRO A 17 4.47 -8.43 -27.59
C PRO A 17 5.77 -8.34 -26.80
N VAL A 18 6.48 -7.23 -26.98
CA VAL A 18 7.63 -6.90 -26.15
C VAL A 18 7.05 -6.80 -24.74
N SER A 19 7.24 -7.85 -23.97
CA SER A 19 6.90 -7.91 -22.56
C SER A 19 7.81 -6.93 -21.86
N PHE A 20 7.38 -5.67 -21.83
CA PHE A 20 8.01 -4.66 -21.00
C PHE A 20 7.98 -5.18 -19.56
N TYR A 21 9.15 -5.29 -18.91
CA TYR A 21 9.29 -5.82 -17.56
C TYR A 21 8.35 -5.16 -16.53
N HIS A 22 7.98 -3.89 -16.77
CA HIS A 22 7.02 -3.10 -15.99
C HIS A 22 5.54 -3.47 -16.19
N ARG A 23 5.21 -4.37 -17.13
CA ARG A 23 3.88 -4.97 -17.29
C ARG A 23 3.71 -6.27 -16.49
N THR A 24 4.71 -6.68 -15.72
CA THR A 24 4.55 -7.82 -14.83
C THR A 24 3.70 -7.39 -13.64
N ASP A 25 2.48 -7.92 -13.57
CA ASP A 25 1.53 -7.64 -12.48
C ASP A 25 2.14 -7.94 -11.11
N SER A 26 3.09 -8.87 -11.05
CA SER A 26 3.84 -9.25 -9.85
C SER A 26 4.69 -8.12 -9.29
N LEU A 27 5.40 -7.37 -10.15
CA LEU A 27 6.22 -6.25 -9.71
C LEU A 27 5.34 -5.10 -9.20
N LEU A 28 4.25 -4.79 -9.91
CA LEU A 28 3.28 -3.79 -9.45
C LEU A 28 2.64 -4.22 -8.12
N PHE A 29 2.33 -5.50 -7.96
CA PHE A 29 1.78 -6.02 -6.72
C PHE A 29 2.81 -5.95 -5.57
N GLN A 30 4.09 -6.21 -5.84
CA GLN A 30 5.16 -6.02 -4.87
C GLN A 30 5.27 -4.56 -4.43
N PHE A 31 5.11 -3.59 -5.34
CA PHE A 31 5.07 -2.17 -4.97
C PHE A 31 3.85 -1.82 -4.12
N ILE A 32 2.68 -2.40 -4.41
CA ILE A 32 1.49 -2.26 -3.56
C ILE A 32 1.77 -2.79 -2.14
N LEU A 33 2.37 -3.99 -2.03
CA LEU A 33 2.76 -4.59 -0.76
C LEU A 33 3.77 -3.70 -0.01
N SER A 34 4.76 -3.17 -0.72
CA SER A 34 5.81 -2.31 -0.16
C SER A 34 5.26 -1.00 0.41
N GLU A 35 4.31 -0.36 -0.26
CA GLU A 35 3.71 0.89 0.24
C GLU A 35 2.62 0.64 1.30
N LEU A 36 2.05 -0.56 1.36
CA LEU A 36 1.05 -0.91 2.36
C LEU A 36 1.63 -0.87 3.78
N ILE A 37 2.88 -1.33 3.95
CA ILE A 37 3.59 -1.37 5.24
C ILE A 37 3.71 0.03 5.88
N PRO A 38 4.34 1.04 5.23
CA PRO A 38 4.43 2.38 5.79
C PRO A 38 3.07 3.05 5.93
N VAL A 39 2.10 2.79 5.02
CA VAL A 39 0.72 3.29 5.17
C VAL A 39 0.10 2.79 6.47
N HIS A 40 0.24 1.50 6.77
CA HIS A 40 -0.30 0.94 8.00
C HIS A 40 0.40 1.51 9.23
N HIS A 41 1.73 1.60 9.22
CA HIS A 41 2.51 2.14 10.33
C HIS A 41 2.10 3.57 10.69
N GLU A 42 2.09 4.48 9.70
CA GLU A 42 1.75 5.88 9.93
C GLU A 42 0.27 6.06 10.30
N LEU A 43 -0.62 5.22 9.78
CA LEU A 43 -2.04 5.27 10.13
C LEU A 43 -2.30 4.79 11.55
N THR A 44 -1.60 3.75 12.01
CA THR A 44 -1.67 3.31 13.42
C THR A 44 -1.19 4.42 14.34
N GLN A 45 -0.05 5.07 14.04
CA GLN A 45 0.41 6.24 14.79
C GLN A 45 -0.64 7.36 14.81
N MET A 46 -1.27 7.65 13.66
CA MET A 46 -2.30 8.66 13.56
C MET A 46 -3.52 8.33 14.43
N ILE A 47 -3.95 7.07 14.47
CA ILE A 47 -5.08 6.62 15.30
C ILE A 47 -4.75 6.69 16.79
N ASP A 48 -3.59 6.17 17.20
CA ASP A 48 -3.15 6.21 18.60
C ASP A 48 -3.07 7.65 19.10
N THR A 49 -2.63 8.55 18.21
CA THR A 49 -2.60 9.99 18.45
C THR A 49 -4.04 10.52 18.58
N VAL A 50 -4.91 10.31 17.59
CA VAL A 50 -6.33 10.74 17.65
C VAL A 50 -7.08 10.22 18.88
N GLN A 51 -6.80 9.00 19.34
CA GLN A 51 -7.42 8.45 20.55
C GLN A 51 -7.05 9.23 21.82
N LYS A 52 -5.81 9.76 21.90
CA LYS A 52 -5.39 10.64 23.00
C LYS A 52 -6.15 11.98 22.99
N ILE A 53 -6.52 12.50 21.82
CA ILE A 53 -7.37 13.71 21.72
C ILE A 53 -8.69 13.52 22.45
N ARG A 54 -9.31 12.34 22.33
CA ARG A 54 -10.68 12.11 22.80
C ARG A 54 -10.85 12.51 24.27
N VAL A 55 -9.78 12.45 25.04
CA VAL A 55 -9.73 12.77 26.47
C VAL A 55 -9.09 14.14 26.77
N ALA A 56 -8.31 14.71 25.85
CA ALA A 56 -7.56 15.95 26.07
C ALA A 56 -8.41 17.23 25.97
N ASP A 57 -8.10 18.23 26.80
CA ASP A 57 -8.66 19.59 26.71
C ASP A 57 -7.98 20.36 25.56
N PHE A 58 -8.77 21.03 24.72
CA PHE A 58 -8.29 21.83 23.59
C PHE A 58 -7.53 23.09 24.03
N ARG A 59 -7.67 23.48 25.30
CA ARG A 59 -6.92 24.60 25.90
C ARG A 59 -5.59 24.16 26.52
N SER A 60 -5.30 22.86 26.51
CA SER A 60 -4.05 22.35 27.06
C SER A 60 -2.87 22.75 26.18
N GLU A 61 -1.73 23.00 26.82
CA GLU A 61 -0.45 23.22 26.12
C GLU A 61 -0.03 21.99 25.28
N GLU A 62 -0.59 20.81 25.59
CA GLU A 62 -0.37 19.55 24.88
C GLU A 62 -1.06 19.49 23.51
N PHE A 63 -2.04 20.36 23.24
CA PHE A 63 -2.80 20.33 21.98
C PHE A 63 -1.95 20.74 20.75
N THR A 64 -0.94 21.59 20.93
CA THR A 64 -0.05 22.00 19.83
C THR A 64 0.92 20.89 19.40
N PRO A 65 1.71 20.28 20.30
CA PRO A 65 2.55 19.11 19.97
C PRO A 65 1.75 17.95 19.39
N PHE A 66 0.51 17.82 19.87
CA PHE A 66 -0.46 16.87 19.38
C PHE A 66 -0.78 17.07 17.88
N LEU A 67 -1.24 18.27 17.51
CA LEU A 67 -1.58 18.59 16.12
C LEU A 67 -0.36 18.48 15.21
N HIS A 68 0.81 18.86 15.71
CA HIS A 68 2.07 18.67 15.00
C HIS A 68 2.35 17.19 14.69
N THR A 69 2.17 16.29 15.67
CA THR A 69 2.36 14.85 15.46
C THR A 69 1.41 14.30 14.41
N LEU A 70 0.12 14.67 14.46
CA LEU A 70 -0.83 14.29 13.41
C LEU A 70 -0.45 14.86 12.04
N ALA A 71 -0.02 16.12 11.99
CA ALA A 71 0.39 16.75 10.74
C ALA A 71 1.55 15.99 10.11
N LEU A 72 2.54 15.57 10.91
CA LEU A 72 3.67 14.77 10.43
C LEU A 72 3.22 13.44 9.83
N SER A 73 2.37 12.66 10.52
CA SER A 73 1.87 11.38 9.99
C SER A 73 0.99 11.60 8.75
N ALA A 74 0.11 12.60 8.76
CA ALA A 74 -0.71 12.94 7.60
C ALA A 74 0.14 13.36 6.39
N HIS A 75 1.23 14.10 6.61
CA HIS A 75 2.19 14.46 5.55
C HIS A 75 2.99 13.26 5.03
N LYS A 76 3.42 12.33 5.89
CA LYS A 76 4.08 11.11 5.41
C LYS A 76 3.13 10.21 4.60
N LEU A 77 1.83 10.22 4.92
CA LEU A 77 0.81 9.51 4.16
C LEU A 77 0.50 10.19 2.81
N SER A 78 0.23 11.49 2.81
CA SER A 78 -0.26 12.22 1.63
C SER A 78 0.84 12.83 0.75
N GLY A 79 1.99 13.19 1.35
CA GLY A 79 3.09 13.90 0.72
C GLY A 79 3.03 15.41 0.96
N SER A 80 4.05 16.12 0.49
CA SER A 80 4.15 17.58 0.54
C SER A 80 3.55 18.27 -0.70
N ALA A 81 3.40 17.55 -1.81
CA ALA A 81 2.96 18.11 -3.07
C ALA A 81 1.45 18.39 -3.06
N GLN A 82 1.08 19.66 -2.79
CA GLN A 82 -0.21 20.20 -3.19
C GLN A 82 -0.31 20.45 -4.70
N GLU A 83 0.77 20.25 -5.46
CA GLU A 83 0.85 20.74 -6.83
C GLU A 83 1.24 19.66 -7.84
N ASN A 84 0.40 19.61 -8.88
CA ASN A 84 0.48 18.85 -10.13
C ASN A 84 -0.01 17.40 -10.07
N MET A 85 -1.17 17.19 -10.72
CA MET A 85 -1.74 15.93 -11.22
C MET A 85 -0.82 15.19 -12.21
N ARG A 86 0.47 15.03 -11.89
CA ARG A 86 1.36 14.18 -12.67
C ARG A 86 1.16 12.76 -12.20
N LEU A 87 0.56 11.95 -13.08
CA LEU A 87 0.28 10.52 -12.90
C LEU A 87 1.54 9.68 -12.59
N PHE A 88 2.74 10.24 -12.77
CA PHE A 88 4.02 9.58 -12.53
C PHE A 88 4.95 10.49 -11.73
N CYS A 89 4.81 10.46 -10.41
CA CYS A 89 5.84 10.96 -9.51
C CYS A 89 6.42 9.76 -8.77
N TRP A 90 7.53 9.23 -9.29
CA TRP A 90 8.46 8.37 -8.54
C TRP A 90 9.23 9.21 -7.49
N ASN A 91 8.75 10.42 -7.16
CA ASN A 91 9.40 11.33 -6.23
C ASN A 91 9.43 10.71 -4.84
N LEU A 92 10.60 10.77 -4.22
CA LEU A 92 10.81 10.43 -2.81
C LEU A 92 9.89 11.27 -1.89
N GLU A 93 9.47 12.45 -2.35
CA GLU A 93 8.57 13.37 -1.64
C GLU A 93 7.07 12.99 -1.72
N ALA A 94 6.70 11.98 -2.51
CA ALA A 94 5.34 11.48 -2.54
C ALA A 94 5.05 10.66 -1.27
N GLY A 95 3.92 10.95 -0.61
CA GLY A 95 3.49 10.20 0.56
C GLY A 95 3.12 8.76 0.23
N ALA A 96 3.25 7.87 1.22
CA ALA A 96 3.06 6.43 1.04
C ALA A 96 1.66 6.08 0.49
N LEU A 97 0.62 6.79 0.94
CA LEU A 97 -0.75 6.56 0.47
C LEU A 97 -0.97 7.07 -0.96
N THR A 98 -0.27 8.15 -1.35
CA THR A 98 -0.25 8.64 -2.73
C THR A 98 0.40 7.60 -3.66
N LYS A 99 1.53 7.03 -3.26
CA LYS A 99 2.21 5.95 -4.02
C LYS A 99 1.33 4.70 -4.11
N LEU A 100 0.77 4.24 -3.00
CA LEU A 100 -0.14 3.10 -2.94
C LEU A 100 -1.35 3.28 -3.89
N ARG A 101 -1.98 4.46 -3.87
CA ARG A 101 -3.06 4.80 -4.80
C ARG A 101 -2.62 4.71 -6.26
N ASN A 102 -1.44 5.26 -6.58
CA ASN A 102 -0.91 5.23 -7.94
C ASN A 102 -0.62 3.79 -8.39
N TYR A 103 0.00 2.96 -7.55
CA TYR A 103 0.25 1.55 -7.87
C TYR A 103 -1.06 0.75 -8.03
N CYS A 104 -2.07 0.97 -7.18
CA CYS A 104 -3.39 0.38 -7.39
C CYS A 104 -4.06 0.83 -8.70
N THR A 105 -3.79 2.05 -9.15
CA THR A 105 -4.29 2.57 -10.43
C THR A 105 -3.62 1.88 -11.61
N LEU A 106 -2.29 1.75 -11.58
CA LEU A 106 -1.53 1.03 -12.60
C LEU A 106 -1.90 -0.46 -12.62
N PHE A 107 -2.07 -1.07 -11.45
CA PHE A 107 -2.49 -2.46 -11.32
C PHE A 107 -3.88 -2.70 -11.92
N LEU A 108 -4.81 -1.75 -11.75
CA LEU A 108 -6.12 -1.80 -12.41
C LEU A 108 -6.01 -1.69 -13.94
N GLN A 109 -5.17 -0.81 -14.46
CA GLN A 109 -5.01 -0.58 -15.92
C GLN A 109 -4.51 -1.84 -16.67
N ASN A 110 -3.81 -2.74 -15.98
CA ASN A 110 -3.35 -4.00 -16.56
C ASN A 110 -4.42 -5.12 -16.57
N LYS A 111 -5.60 -4.88 -15.99
CA LYS A 111 -6.63 -5.90 -15.77
C LYS A 111 -7.85 -5.67 -16.63
N ASN A 112 -8.54 -6.75 -16.97
CA ASN A 112 -9.81 -6.69 -17.68
C ASN A 112 -10.88 -6.00 -16.81
N GLU A 113 -11.78 -5.23 -17.42
CA GLU A 113 -12.83 -4.49 -16.70
C GLU A 113 -13.79 -5.38 -15.89
N ALA A 114 -13.84 -6.69 -16.18
CA ALA A 114 -14.61 -7.67 -15.42
C ALA A 114 -13.97 -8.05 -14.07
N ASP A 115 -12.69 -7.75 -13.86
CA ASP A 115 -11.95 -8.13 -12.65
C ASP A 115 -12.27 -7.15 -11.49
N LYS A 116 -13.11 -7.60 -10.55
CA LYS A 116 -13.60 -6.74 -9.45
C LYS A 116 -12.54 -6.38 -8.40
N PRO A 117 -11.64 -7.28 -7.96
CA PRO A 117 -10.62 -6.95 -6.96
C PRO A 117 -9.73 -5.74 -7.29
N PRO A 118 -9.09 -5.61 -8.48
CA PRO A 118 -8.28 -4.43 -8.79
C PRO A 118 -9.08 -3.12 -8.74
N ILE A 119 -10.34 -3.14 -9.22
CA ILE A 119 -11.26 -1.98 -9.17
C ILE A 119 -11.51 -1.56 -7.72
N LEU A 120 -11.79 -2.53 -6.84
CA LEU A 120 -12.02 -2.26 -5.43
C LEU A 120 -10.75 -1.80 -4.70
N MET A 121 -9.58 -2.36 -5.03
CA MET A 121 -8.30 -1.91 -4.48
C MET A 121 -8.05 -0.43 -4.81
N HIS A 122 -8.20 -0.06 -6.09
CA HIS A 122 -8.10 1.33 -6.52
C HIS A 122 -9.12 2.22 -5.79
N ARG A 123 -10.39 1.79 -5.70
CA ARG A 123 -11.44 2.55 -5.02
C ARG A 123 -11.11 2.81 -3.54
N TYR A 124 -10.65 1.79 -2.80
CA TYR A 124 -10.32 1.94 -1.39
C TYR A 124 -9.07 2.79 -1.18
N ALA A 125 -8.03 2.59 -1.99
CA ALA A 125 -6.82 3.42 -1.93
C ALA A 125 -7.11 4.90 -2.25
N ASN A 126 -7.92 5.16 -3.28
CA ASN A 126 -8.32 6.53 -3.64
C ASN A 126 -9.19 7.19 -2.56
N ARG A 127 -10.16 6.44 -1.99
CA ARG A 127 -11.00 6.98 -0.91
C ARG A 127 -10.19 7.25 0.36
N ALA A 128 -9.26 6.36 0.71
CA ALA A 128 -8.33 6.58 1.80
C ALA A 128 -7.51 7.85 1.57
N TRP A 129 -6.93 8.01 0.37
CA TRP A 129 -6.16 9.19 0.03
C TRP A 129 -6.95 10.50 0.19
N LEU A 130 -8.19 10.56 -0.32
CA LEU A 130 -9.06 11.72 -0.16
C LEU A 130 -9.38 12.02 1.32
N LEU A 131 -9.64 10.99 2.13
CA LEU A 131 -9.90 11.16 3.56
C LEU A 131 -8.64 11.66 4.30
N CYS A 132 -7.44 11.22 3.90
CA CYS A 132 -6.19 11.70 4.46
C CYS A 132 -5.98 13.20 4.18
N LEU A 133 -6.28 13.66 2.95
CA LEU A 133 -6.27 15.09 2.62
C LEU A 133 -7.28 15.89 3.45
N GLN A 134 -8.50 15.37 3.62
CA GLN A 134 -9.51 16.00 4.46
C GLN A 134 -9.05 16.11 5.92
N SER A 135 -8.41 15.07 6.47
CA SER A 135 -7.81 15.14 7.81
C SER A 135 -6.71 16.21 7.88
N LEU A 136 -5.86 16.31 6.86
CA LEU A 136 -4.80 17.32 6.79
C LEU A 136 -5.38 18.75 6.79
N ASP A 137 -6.46 18.98 6.05
CA ASP A 137 -7.15 20.27 6.03
C ASP A 137 -7.75 20.62 7.40
N CYS A 138 -8.40 19.65 8.07
CA CYS A 138 -8.87 19.84 9.45
C CYS A 138 -7.72 20.19 10.41
N ILE A 139 -6.58 19.49 10.31
CA ILE A 139 -5.39 19.74 11.14
C ILE A 139 -4.88 21.17 10.91
N ARG A 140 -4.78 21.60 9.66
CA ARG A 140 -4.32 22.95 9.31
C ARG A 140 -5.23 24.05 9.85
N VAL A 141 -6.55 23.87 9.72
CA VAL A 141 -7.53 24.80 10.29
C VAL A 141 -7.36 24.90 11.80
N LEU A 142 -7.22 23.78 12.49
CA LEU A 142 -7.01 23.75 13.94
C LEU A 142 -5.68 24.42 14.33
N GLN A 143 -4.59 24.14 13.62
CA GLN A 143 -3.27 24.75 13.86
C GLN A 143 -3.30 26.26 13.64
N HIS A 144 -3.91 26.74 12.55
CA HIS A 144 -4.01 28.17 12.30
C HIS A 144 -4.84 28.86 13.37
N ASN A 145 -5.93 28.24 13.82
CA ASN A 145 -6.79 28.80 14.84
C ASN A 145 -6.11 28.96 16.22
N LEU A 146 -4.95 28.32 16.44
CA LEU A 146 -4.10 28.54 17.61
C LEU A 146 -3.25 29.81 17.51
N LEU A 147 -2.91 30.23 16.29
CA LEU A 147 -2.10 31.43 16.03
C LEU A 147 -2.97 32.66 15.81
N GLU A 148 -4.01 32.50 14.99
CA GLU A 148 -4.96 33.54 14.63
C GLU A 148 -6.36 32.91 14.52
N PRO A 149 -7.32 33.27 15.39
CA PRO A 149 -8.65 32.67 15.40
C PRO A 149 -9.44 32.96 14.11
N ILE A 150 -9.50 32.00 13.19
CA ILE A 150 -10.33 32.08 11.98
C ILE A 150 -11.76 31.57 12.26
N ILE A 151 -11.89 30.54 13.11
CA ILE A 151 -13.18 29.94 13.45
C ILE A 151 -13.61 30.31 14.87
N PRO A 152 -14.92 30.49 15.13
CA PRO A 152 -15.41 30.74 16.48
C PRO A 152 -15.00 29.62 17.44
N ALA A 153 -14.68 29.95 18.69
CA ALA A 153 -14.26 28.97 19.70
C ALA A 153 -15.27 27.82 19.89
N GLY A 154 -16.57 28.09 19.73
CA GLY A 154 -17.62 27.07 19.78
C GLY A 154 -17.60 26.05 18.63
N LYS A 155 -16.88 26.32 17.52
CA LYS A 155 -16.74 25.44 16.37
C LYS A 155 -15.51 24.53 16.42
N ILE A 156 -14.57 24.78 17.33
CA ILE A 156 -13.38 23.95 17.52
C ILE A 156 -13.74 22.49 17.88
N PRO A 157 -14.69 22.22 18.81
CA PRO A 157 -15.10 20.85 19.11
C PRO A 157 -15.70 20.12 17.90
N GLU A 158 -16.50 20.80 17.08
CA GLU A 158 -17.07 20.21 15.86
C GLU A 158 -15.96 19.83 14.85
N MET A 159 -14.97 20.70 14.67
CA MET A 159 -13.83 20.44 13.79
C MET A 159 -12.97 19.26 14.29
N ARG A 160 -12.78 19.16 15.61
CA ARG A 160 -12.10 18.04 16.25
C ARG A 160 -12.84 16.72 16.02
N GLU A 161 -14.15 16.69 16.23
CA GLU A 161 -14.96 15.49 15.98
C GLU A 161 -14.96 15.10 14.49
N SER A 162 -14.94 16.10 13.59
CA SER A 162 -14.75 15.88 12.16
C SER A 162 -13.41 15.22 11.85
N LEU A 163 -12.30 15.68 12.46
CA LEU A 163 -10.97 15.08 12.31
C LEU A 163 -10.94 13.63 12.83
N ILE A 164 -11.53 13.36 14.00
CA ILE A 164 -11.64 12.01 14.56
C ILE A 164 -12.42 11.11 13.60
N SER A 165 -13.62 11.53 13.20
CA SER A 165 -14.49 10.77 12.29
C SER A 165 -13.82 10.49 10.94
N THR A 166 -13.09 11.46 10.40
CA THR A 166 -12.39 11.32 9.12
C THR A 166 -11.22 10.34 9.22
N THR A 167 -10.47 10.38 10.33
CA THR A 167 -9.38 9.44 10.61
C THR A 167 -9.90 8.01 10.80
N ASP A 168 -11.01 7.83 11.52
CA ASP A 168 -11.66 6.51 11.67
C ASP A 168 -12.14 5.96 10.31
N LYS A 169 -12.71 6.82 9.46
CA LYS A 169 -13.11 6.44 8.09
C LYS A 169 -11.90 6.07 7.23
N LEU A 170 -10.79 6.81 7.34
CA LEU A 170 -9.53 6.53 6.66
C LEU A 170 -9.02 5.14 7.03
N PHE A 171 -8.96 4.83 8.33
CA PHE A 171 -8.62 3.50 8.82
C PHE A 171 -9.53 2.41 8.26
N GLY A 172 -10.85 2.64 8.27
CA GLY A 172 -11.82 1.71 7.70
C GLY A 172 -11.58 1.41 6.21
N GLN A 173 -11.14 2.38 5.41
CA GLN A 173 -10.80 2.15 4.00
C GLN A 173 -9.51 1.33 3.85
N VAL A 174 -8.47 1.65 4.61
CA VAL A 174 -7.20 0.92 4.57
C VAL A 174 -7.39 -0.53 5.03
N GLN A 175 -8.19 -0.76 6.07
CA GLN A 175 -8.54 -2.13 6.52
C GLN A 175 -9.26 -2.94 5.43
N ARG A 176 -10.16 -2.31 4.66
CA ARG A 176 -10.82 -2.98 3.52
C ARG A 176 -9.83 -3.28 2.39
N LEU A 177 -8.89 -2.36 2.13
CA LEU A 177 -7.81 -2.57 1.18
C LEU A 177 -6.90 -3.73 1.60
N ASN A 178 -6.46 -3.77 2.85
CA ASN A 178 -5.62 -4.84 3.40
C ASN A 178 -6.23 -6.22 3.15
N ARG A 179 -7.51 -6.41 3.53
CA ARG A 179 -8.20 -7.69 3.29
C ARG A 179 -8.23 -8.10 1.82
N LEU A 180 -8.33 -7.12 0.93
CA LEU A 180 -8.36 -7.36 -0.51
C LEU A 180 -6.97 -7.68 -1.07
N VAL A 181 -5.93 -6.97 -0.61
CA VAL A 181 -4.53 -7.25 -0.94
C VAL A 181 -4.17 -8.69 -0.52
N ALA A 182 -4.51 -9.09 0.70
CA ALA A 182 -4.29 -10.46 1.17
C ALA A 182 -4.96 -11.51 0.28
N ARG A 183 -6.16 -11.23 -0.23
CA ARG A 183 -6.85 -12.12 -1.16
C ARG A 183 -6.17 -12.16 -2.53
N VAL A 184 -5.78 -11.00 -3.05
CA VAL A 184 -5.12 -10.89 -4.36
C VAL A 184 -3.73 -11.52 -4.33
N ALA A 185 -3.05 -11.52 -3.18
CA ALA A 185 -1.77 -12.19 -3.01
C ALA A 185 -1.83 -13.68 -3.40
N LEU A 186 -2.96 -14.36 -3.13
CA LEU A 186 -3.15 -15.78 -3.48
C LEU A 186 -3.03 -16.06 -4.99
N ASN A 187 -3.27 -15.05 -5.84
CA ASN A 187 -3.13 -15.19 -7.29
C ASN A 187 -1.65 -15.24 -7.74
N PHE A 188 -0.71 -14.96 -6.83
CA PHE A 188 0.73 -14.93 -7.08
C PHE A 188 1.46 -16.15 -6.49
N SER A 189 0.77 -17.27 -6.30
CA SER A 189 1.35 -18.52 -5.77
C SER A 189 2.50 -19.10 -6.61
N HIS A 190 2.64 -18.65 -7.87
CA HIS A 190 3.68 -19.11 -8.80
C HIS A 190 4.73 -18.02 -9.08
N ASP A 191 4.69 -16.90 -8.36
CA ASP A 191 5.62 -15.79 -8.57
C ASP A 191 6.66 -15.71 -7.44
N GLU A 192 7.91 -16.04 -7.76
CA GLU A 192 8.98 -16.06 -6.75
C GLU A 192 9.26 -14.70 -6.09
N ASN A 193 9.04 -13.59 -6.79
CA ASN A 193 9.36 -12.26 -6.24
C ASN A 193 8.32 -11.84 -5.20
N VAL A 194 7.03 -12.08 -5.47
CA VAL A 194 5.97 -11.80 -4.50
C VAL A 194 6.11 -12.70 -3.28
N LEU A 195 6.35 -14.00 -3.49
CA LEU A 195 6.53 -14.95 -2.39
C LEU A 195 7.75 -14.61 -1.53
N TYR A 196 8.88 -14.28 -2.16
CA TYR A 196 10.08 -13.86 -1.44
C TYR A 196 9.86 -12.56 -0.66
N PHE A 197 9.14 -11.59 -1.24
CA PHE A 197 8.82 -10.35 -0.54
C PHE A 197 7.96 -10.59 0.71
N LEU A 198 6.94 -11.46 0.60
CA LEU A 198 6.10 -11.84 1.74
C LEU A 198 6.93 -12.52 2.83
N LEU A 199 7.85 -13.41 2.45
CA LEU A 199 8.76 -14.09 3.39
C LEU A 199 9.72 -13.10 4.07
N GLN A 200 10.31 -12.20 3.31
CA GLN A 200 11.27 -11.20 3.81
C GLN A 200 10.61 -10.23 4.79
N GLN A 201 9.38 -9.81 4.50
CA GLN A 201 8.62 -8.82 5.28
C GLN A 201 7.59 -9.47 6.23
N HIS A 202 7.80 -10.74 6.62
CA HIS A 202 6.78 -11.49 7.35
C HIS A 202 6.40 -10.89 8.70
N GLU A 203 7.35 -10.27 9.41
CA GLU A 203 7.10 -9.58 10.68
C GLU A 203 6.19 -8.36 10.50
N GLU A 204 6.44 -7.55 9.47
CA GLU A 204 5.63 -6.38 9.14
C GLU A 204 4.21 -6.78 8.73
N PHE A 205 4.08 -7.85 7.93
CA PHE A 205 2.77 -8.41 7.63
C PHE A 205 2.09 -9.04 8.85
N GLY A 206 2.87 -9.57 9.79
CA GLY A 206 2.41 -10.03 11.10
C GLY A 206 1.74 -8.91 11.89
N LYS A 207 2.29 -7.69 11.87
CA LYS A 207 1.70 -6.51 12.51
C LYS A 207 0.38 -6.08 11.86
N ILE A 208 0.27 -6.23 10.53
CA ILE A 208 -0.91 -5.80 9.76
C ILE A 208 -2.07 -6.80 9.86
N TYR A 209 -1.76 -8.10 9.76
CA TYR A 209 -2.75 -9.17 9.56
C TYR A 209 -2.77 -10.22 10.70
N GLY A 210 -1.87 -10.13 11.67
CA GLY A 210 -1.64 -11.11 12.73
C GLY A 210 -0.40 -11.98 12.47
N GLU A 211 0.29 -12.38 13.55
CA GLU A 211 1.63 -13.03 13.53
C GLU A 211 1.75 -14.23 12.60
N SER A 212 0.67 -15.02 12.45
CA SER A 212 0.63 -16.22 11.60
C SER A 212 0.19 -15.95 10.15
N PHE A 213 0.16 -14.70 9.70
CA PHE A 213 -0.37 -14.35 8.37
C PHE A 213 0.38 -15.01 7.22
N VAL A 214 1.71 -14.91 7.19
CA VAL A 214 2.51 -15.47 6.09
C VAL A 214 2.39 -16.99 6.05
N ASN A 215 2.38 -17.65 7.21
CA ASN A 215 2.12 -19.09 7.33
C ASN A 215 0.76 -19.46 6.71
N LYS A 216 -0.31 -18.77 7.11
CA LYS A 216 -1.67 -18.98 6.57
C LYS A 216 -1.79 -18.69 5.08
N ILE A 217 -1.02 -17.74 4.54
CA ILE A 217 -0.98 -17.45 3.11
C ILE A 217 -0.29 -18.59 2.37
N PHE A 218 0.87 -19.05 2.83
CA PHE A 218 1.60 -20.15 2.18
C PHE A 218 0.85 -21.48 2.28
N GLU A 219 0.18 -21.79 3.38
CA GLU A 219 -0.71 -22.96 3.50
C GLU A 219 -1.88 -22.93 2.50
N LYS A 220 -2.32 -21.75 2.07
CA LYS A 220 -3.36 -21.62 1.04
C LYS A 220 -2.82 -21.73 -0.37
N MET A 221 -1.53 -21.41 -0.57
CA MET A 221 -0.87 -21.44 -1.87
C MET A 221 -0.24 -22.80 -2.18
N PHE A 222 0.22 -23.50 -1.13
CA PHE A 222 1.03 -24.72 -1.21
C PHE A 222 0.47 -25.79 -0.28
N SER A 223 0.45 -27.04 -0.77
CA SER A 223 -0.13 -28.18 -0.04
C SER A 223 0.61 -28.51 1.26
N ALA A 224 1.92 -28.36 1.26
CA ALA A 224 2.77 -28.53 2.44
C ALA A 224 3.19 -27.18 3.06
N GLY A 225 2.50 -26.08 2.70
CA GLY A 225 2.69 -24.76 3.31
C GLY A 225 4.09 -24.18 3.16
N VAL A 226 4.64 -23.67 4.27
CA VAL A 226 5.93 -22.96 4.33
C VAL A 226 7.11 -23.79 3.77
N PRO A 227 7.30 -25.08 4.14
CA PRO A 227 8.34 -25.93 3.54
C PRO A 227 8.33 -25.95 2.00
N GLU A 228 7.17 -26.13 1.39
CA GLU A 228 7.02 -26.21 -0.07
C GLU A 228 7.29 -24.85 -0.72
N ALA A 229 6.81 -23.75 -0.12
CA ALA A 229 7.12 -22.40 -0.57
C ALA A 229 8.64 -22.13 -0.54
N GLY A 230 9.34 -22.56 0.52
CA GLY A 230 10.79 -22.44 0.63
C GLY A 230 11.54 -23.20 -0.47
N GLN A 231 11.15 -24.45 -0.73
CA GLN A 231 11.73 -25.24 -1.82
C GLN A 231 11.49 -24.61 -3.19
N PHE A 232 10.27 -24.12 -3.43
CA PHE A 232 9.92 -23.40 -4.65
C PHE A 232 10.84 -22.19 -4.88
N LEU A 233 11.04 -21.36 -3.85
CA LEU A 233 11.91 -20.19 -3.92
C LEU A 233 13.37 -20.57 -4.22
N LEU A 234 13.92 -21.56 -3.51
CA LEU A 234 15.29 -22.04 -3.74
C LEU A 234 15.47 -22.57 -5.16
N GLN A 235 14.49 -23.32 -5.68
CA GLN A 235 14.52 -23.82 -7.06
C GLN A 235 14.49 -22.68 -8.08
N LYS A 236 13.58 -21.71 -7.93
CA LYS A 236 13.42 -20.59 -8.87
C LYS A 236 14.62 -19.65 -8.88
N TYR A 237 15.13 -19.26 -7.72
CA TYR A 237 16.31 -18.40 -7.63
C TYR A 237 17.59 -19.14 -8.00
N GLY A 238 17.70 -20.44 -7.68
CA GLY A 238 18.81 -21.29 -8.12
C GLY A 238 18.89 -21.42 -9.64
N ALA A 239 17.76 -21.63 -10.32
CA ALA A 239 17.71 -21.68 -11.78
C ALA A 239 18.13 -20.38 -12.46
N ARG A 240 18.09 -19.25 -11.73
CA ARG A 240 18.54 -17.93 -12.21
C ARG A 240 19.95 -17.55 -11.74
N GLY A 241 20.62 -18.41 -10.98
CA GLY A 241 21.97 -18.18 -10.48
C GLY A 241 22.07 -17.34 -9.20
N PHE A 242 20.95 -17.03 -8.53
CA PHE A 242 20.92 -16.27 -7.27
C PHE A 242 21.10 -17.17 -6.04
N HIS A 243 22.22 -17.90 -5.99
CA HIS A 243 22.54 -18.82 -4.90
C HIS A 243 22.88 -18.10 -3.58
N ASP A 244 23.30 -16.84 -3.68
CA ASP A 244 23.56 -15.94 -2.55
C ASP A 244 22.32 -15.68 -1.69
N LEU A 245 21.11 -15.82 -2.25
CA LEU A 245 19.85 -15.68 -1.51
C LEU A 245 19.49 -16.90 -0.66
N PHE A 246 20.14 -18.05 -0.87
CA PHE A 246 19.76 -19.31 -0.21
C PHE A 246 19.83 -19.25 1.32
N PRO A 247 20.90 -18.71 1.95
CA PRO A 247 20.97 -18.60 3.40
C PRO A 247 19.85 -17.72 3.97
N ALA A 248 19.51 -16.62 3.30
CA ALA A 248 18.46 -15.72 3.71
C ALA A 248 17.07 -16.38 3.65
N ILE A 249 16.79 -17.11 2.56
CA ILE A 249 15.54 -17.89 2.42
C ILE A 249 15.45 -18.94 3.52
N ALA A 250 16.52 -19.73 3.73
CA ALA A 250 16.54 -20.79 4.73
C ALA A 250 16.29 -20.25 6.14
N SER A 251 16.97 -19.16 6.53
CA SER A 251 16.78 -18.51 7.84
C SER A 251 15.32 -18.12 8.06
N LYS A 252 14.71 -17.42 7.09
CA LYS A 252 13.32 -16.95 7.21
C LYS A 252 12.30 -18.09 7.24
N ILE A 253 12.54 -19.18 6.53
CA ILE A 253 11.70 -20.39 6.61
C ILE A 253 11.78 -21.04 7.99
N THR A 254 12.98 -21.15 8.56
CA THR A 254 13.16 -21.70 9.91
C THR A 254 12.49 -20.83 10.97
N GLU A 255 12.62 -19.50 10.88
CA GLU A 255 11.93 -18.55 11.77
C GLU A 255 10.41 -18.77 11.75
N LEU A 256 9.80 -18.84 10.57
CA LEU A 256 8.35 -19.07 10.43
C LEU A 256 7.88 -20.43 10.97
N GLN A 257 8.71 -21.46 10.87
CA GLN A 257 8.42 -22.80 11.41
C GLN A 257 8.49 -22.84 12.94
N MET A 258 9.41 -22.10 13.56
CA MET A 258 9.50 -22.01 15.01
C MET A 258 8.25 -21.37 15.63
N VAL A 259 7.70 -20.34 14.98
CA VAL A 259 6.47 -19.65 15.44
C VAL A 259 5.24 -20.58 15.42
N LEU A 260 5.23 -21.64 14.60
CA LEU A 260 4.15 -22.63 14.59
C LEU A 260 4.28 -23.69 15.70
N ALA A 261 5.47 -23.85 16.28
CA ALA A 261 5.75 -24.85 17.30
C ALA A 261 5.54 -24.32 18.73
N SER A 262 5.45 -22.99 18.90
CA SER A 262 5.17 -22.28 20.15
C SER A 262 3.68 -22.02 20.35
#